data_AF-A0A6H0EYA0-F1
#
_entry.id   AF-A0A6H0EYA0-F1
#
_cell.length_a   1.000
_cell.length_b   1.000
_cell.length_c   1.000
_cell.angle_alpha   90.00
_cell.angle_beta   90.00
_cell.angle_gamma   90.00
#
_symmetry.space_group_name_H-M   'P 1'
#
loop_
_entity.id
_entity.type
_entity.pdbx_description
1 polymer ?
#
loop_
_entity_poly.entity_id
_entity_poly.type
_entity_poly.pdbx_seq_one_letter_code
_entity_poly.pdbx_strand_id
1 'polypeptide(L)'
;MATWTNLNFQNSTSPLMEQIIFFHDHTLIILIIITILVSYLMLSLFFNKYINRFLMESQMIELIWTILPAITLIFIALPSLRLLYLLDELNNPLITLKSIGHQWYWSYEYSDFNNIEFDSYMTQFDNNNNFRLLDVDNRIILPMNNQIRILITAADVIHSWTIPSLGVKVDANPGRLNQTSFFINRPGIFFGQCSEICGANHSFMPIVIESVSIKNFINWINNYS
;
A
#
# COMPACT_ATOMS: atom_id res chain seq x y z
N MET A 1 -12.09 -3.16 0.46
CA MET A 1 -12.22 -2.11 -0.58
C MET A 1 -12.53 -0.78 0.08
N ALA A 2 -12.26 0.33 -0.62
CA ALA A 2 -12.68 1.64 -0.17
C ALA A 2 -14.21 1.74 -0.17
N THR A 3 -14.78 2.28 0.90
CA THR A 3 -16.21 2.61 0.97
C THR A 3 -16.42 4.07 0.61
N TRP A 4 -17.64 4.42 0.21
CA TRP A 4 -18.03 5.80 -0.02
C TRP A 4 -17.71 6.66 1.20
N THR A 5 -17.22 7.88 0.96
CA THR A 5 -16.89 8.86 2.00
C THR A 5 -15.84 8.41 3.03
N ASN A 6 -15.04 7.38 2.72
CA ASN A 6 -13.96 6.97 3.61
C ASN A 6 -12.85 8.04 3.65
N LEU A 7 -12.50 8.49 4.86
CA LEU A 7 -11.44 9.46 5.11
C LEU A 7 -10.10 8.79 5.46
N ASN A 8 -10.15 7.58 6.00
CA ASN A 8 -9.00 6.85 6.50
C ASN A 8 -8.51 5.80 5.49
N PHE A 9 -7.42 5.13 5.81
CA PHE A 9 -7.00 3.94 5.08
C PHE A 9 -8.10 2.87 5.05
N GLN A 10 -7.98 1.95 4.08
CA GLN A 10 -8.78 0.73 4.10
C GLN A 10 -8.39 -0.12 5.31
N ASN A 11 -9.35 -0.85 5.87
CA ASN A 11 -9.10 -1.76 6.98
C ASN A 11 -7.97 -2.75 6.62
N SER A 12 -6.98 -2.86 7.51
CA SER A 12 -5.83 -3.75 7.35
C SER A 12 -6.25 -5.21 7.13
N THR A 13 -5.44 -5.91 6.36
CA THR A 13 -5.57 -7.35 6.08
C THR A 13 -4.26 -8.12 6.30
N SER A 14 -3.19 -7.40 6.64
CA SER A 14 -1.88 -7.91 6.99
C SER A 14 -1.38 -7.25 8.29
N PRO A 15 -0.51 -7.92 9.07
CA PRO A 15 0.11 -7.31 10.26
C PRO A 15 0.95 -6.07 9.91
N LEU A 16 1.57 -6.07 8.73
CA LEU A 16 2.38 -4.96 8.24
C LEU A 16 1.52 -3.72 7.97
N MET A 17 0.35 -3.87 7.35
CA MET A 17 -0.57 -2.75 7.14
C MET A 17 -1.09 -2.17 8.45
N GLU A 18 -1.28 -2.99 9.49
CA GLU A 18 -1.62 -2.48 10.84
C GLU A 18 -0.50 -1.58 11.39
N GLN A 19 0.76 -1.98 11.25
CA GLN A 19 1.90 -1.15 11.67
C GLN A 19 2.00 0.13 10.84
N ILE A 20 1.70 0.09 9.53
CA ILE A 20 1.64 1.28 8.68
C ILE A 20 0.54 2.25 9.18
N ILE A 21 -0.64 1.74 9.55
CA ILE A 21 -1.73 2.56 10.10
C ILE A 21 -1.31 3.19 11.44
N PHE A 22 -0.70 2.43 12.35
CA PHE A 22 -0.20 2.99 13.61
C PHE A 22 0.88 4.04 13.40
N PHE A 23 1.80 3.81 12.47
CA PHE A 23 2.82 4.80 12.13
C PHE A 23 2.20 6.07 11.53
N HIS A 24 1.24 5.92 10.61
CA HIS A 24 0.49 7.04 10.07
C HIS A 24 -0.17 7.86 11.17
N ASP A 25 -0.91 7.22 12.08
CA ASP A 25 -1.61 7.94 13.15
C ASP A 25 -0.65 8.67 14.09
N HIS A 26 0.49 8.06 14.42
CA HIS A 26 1.57 8.73 15.17
C HIS A 26 2.09 9.97 14.45
N THR A 27 2.38 9.87 13.14
CA THR A 27 2.84 11.02 12.35
C THR A 27 1.77 12.10 12.21
N LEU A 28 0.51 11.70 12.03
CA LEU A 28 -0.62 12.61 11.86
C LEU A 28 -0.85 13.42 13.14
N ILE A 29 -0.75 12.82 14.32
CA ILE A 29 -0.86 13.53 15.60
C ILE A 29 0.23 14.62 15.70
N ILE A 30 1.48 14.30 15.35
CA ILE A 30 2.58 15.28 15.35
C ILE A 30 2.30 16.44 14.38
N LEU A 31 1.84 16.13 13.16
CA LEU A 31 1.49 17.15 12.16
C LEU A 31 0.31 18.03 12.61
N ILE A 32 -0.71 17.45 13.24
CA ILE A 32 -1.84 18.20 13.79
C ILE A 32 -1.37 19.15 14.90
N ILE A 33 -0.48 18.71 15.80
CA ILE A 33 0.08 19.57 16.85
C ILE A 33 0.84 20.76 16.23
N ILE A 34 1.68 20.51 15.22
CA ILE A 34 2.45 21.56 14.54
C ILE A 34 1.51 22.55 13.82
N THR A 35 0.51 22.05 13.09
CA THR A 35 -0.42 22.89 12.35
C THR A 35 -1.30 23.74 13.27
N ILE A 36 -1.76 23.20 14.41
CA ILE A 36 -2.47 23.95 15.45
C ILE A 36 -1.56 25.01 16.07
N LEU A 37 -0.31 24.68 16.39
CA LEU A 37 0.65 25.64 16.96
C LEU A 37 0.91 26.81 16.00
N VAL A 38 1.21 26.52 14.74
CA VAL A 38 1.51 27.55 13.73
C VAL A 38 0.27 28.40 13.44
N SER A 39 -0.91 27.76 13.27
CA SER A 39 -2.15 28.50 13.05
C SER A 39 -2.51 29.39 14.24
N TYR A 40 -2.31 28.93 15.47
CA TYR A 40 -2.48 29.75 16.68
C TYR A 40 -1.55 30.96 16.70
N LEU A 41 -0.25 30.78 16.42
CA LEU A 41 0.71 31.89 16.35
C LEU A 41 0.31 32.90 15.29
N MET A 42 -0.04 32.45 14.08
CA MET A 42 -0.48 33.32 12.99
C MET A 42 -1.76 34.09 13.35
N LEU A 43 -2.76 33.43 13.94
CA LEU A 43 -3.98 34.07 14.40
C LEU A 43 -3.71 35.10 15.51
N SER A 44 -2.81 34.80 16.44
CA SER A 44 -2.46 35.71 17.53
C SER A 44 -1.86 37.03 17.05
N LEU A 45 -1.09 37.01 15.96
CA LEU A 45 -0.49 38.20 15.37
C LEU A 45 -1.54 39.17 14.82
N PHE A 46 -2.65 38.67 14.27
CA PHE A 46 -3.74 39.53 13.77
C PHE A 46 -4.46 40.29 14.88
N PHE A 47 -4.52 39.74 16.10
CA PHE A 47 -5.21 40.36 17.23
C PHE A 47 -4.28 41.12 18.18
N ASN A 48 -2.97 41.11 17.94
CA ASN A 48 -2.01 41.78 18.80
C ASN A 48 -2.00 43.29 18.57
N LYS A 49 -2.20 44.07 19.64
CA LYS A 49 -2.18 45.54 19.60
C LYS A 49 -0.80 46.13 19.94
N TYR A 50 0.11 45.35 20.53
CA TYR A 50 1.42 45.83 20.96
C TYR A 50 2.38 45.91 19.77
N ILE A 51 3.10 47.02 19.67
CA ILE A 51 4.04 47.29 18.57
C ILE A 51 5.47 47.21 19.12
N ASN A 52 6.27 46.30 18.57
CA ASN A 52 7.71 46.25 18.79
C ASN A 52 8.46 46.18 17.45
N ARG A 53 9.04 47.30 17.02
CA ARG A 53 9.69 47.43 15.69
C ARG A 53 11.21 47.31 15.71
N PHE A 54 11.82 47.37 16.89
CA PHE A 54 13.28 47.41 17.03
C PHE A 54 13.91 46.03 17.27
N LEU A 55 13.10 44.99 17.46
CA LEU A 55 13.58 43.62 17.56
C LEU A 55 13.95 43.09 16.17
N MET A 56 15.24 43.10 15.83
CA MET A 56 15.74 42.63 14.52
C MET A 56 16.19 41.18 14.55
N GLU A 57 16.78 40.73 15.66
CA GLU A 57 17.30 39.37 15.80
C GLU A 57 17.12 38.85 17.23
N SER A 58 17.05 37.53 17.36
CA SER A 58 17.10 36.86 18.66
C SER A 58 17.65 35.45 18.50
N GLN A 59 18.95 35.32 18.77
CA GLN A 59 19.68 34.05 18.67
C GLN A 59 19.06 32.94 19.53
N MET A 60 18.47 33.30 20.67
CA MET A 60 17.80 32.34 21.54
C MET A 60 16.52 31.76 20.89
N ILE A 61 15.74 32.56 20.17
CA ILE A 61 14.53 32.08 19.48
C ILE A 61 14.92 31.19 18.30
N GLU A 62 15.96 31.59 17.57
CA GLU A 62 16.53 30.81 16.46
C GLU A 62 16.98 29.42 16.92
N LEU A 63 17.74 29.37 18.02
CA LEU A 63 18.16 28.10 18.61
C LEU A 63 16.96 27.20 18.95
N ILE A 64 15.91 27.76 19.57
CA ILE A 64 14.71 27.01 20.00
C ILE A 64 13.99 26.43 18.79
N TRP A 65 13.70 27.22 17.75
CA TRP A 65 12.96 26.73 16.59
C TRP A 65 13.79 25.82 15.68
N THR A 66 15.11 25.71 15.88
CA THR A 66 15.96 24.76 15.14
C THR A 66 16.05 23.44 15.88
N ILE A 67 16.24 23.47 17.21
CA ILE A 67 16.35 22.26 18.02
C ILE A 67 15.00 21.53 18.12
N LEU A 68 13.88 22.25 18.31
CA LEU A 68 12.57 21.62 18.47
C LEU A 68 12.17 20.76 17.26
N PRO A 69 12.21 21.25 16.00
CA PRO A 69 11.92 20.42 14.83
C PRO A 69 12.92 19.28 14.62
N ALA A 70 14.20 19.47 14.96
CA ALA A 70 15.18 18.38 14.88
C ALA A 70 14.79 17.21 15.80
N ILE A 71 14.35 17.51 17.03
CA ILE A 71 13.86 16.49 17.97
C ILE A 71 12.58 15.83 17.46
N THR A 72 11.61 16.59 16.95
CA THR A 72 10.35 16.00 16.42
C THR A 72 10.60 15.08 15.24
N LEU A 73 11.55 15.40 14.36
CA LEU A 73 11.95 14.52 13.26
C LEU A 73 12.54 13.20 13.75
N ILE A 74 13.33 13.19 14.84
CA ILE A 74 13.86 11.96 15.43
C ILE A 74 12.70 11.05 15.91
N PHE A 75 11.67 11.62 16.54
CA PHE A 75 10.48 10.88 16.98
C PHE A 75 9.64 10.29 15.83
N ILE A 76 9.72 10.88 14.64
CA ILE A 76 9.11 10.31 13.42
C ILE A 76 10.02 9.24 12.80
N ALA A 77 11.33 9.50 12.73
CA ALA A 77 12.29 8.65 12.05
C ALA A 77 12.48 7.28 12.73
N LEU A 78 12.54 7.23 14.07
CA LEU A 78 12.77 5.97 14.79
C LEU A 78 11.71 4.88 14.51
N PRO A 79 10.39 5.13 14.67
CA PRO A 79 9.38 4.14 14.32
C PRO A 79 9.34 3.84 12.81
N SER A 80 9.61 4.83 11.95
CA SER A 80 9.67 4.66 10.50
C SER A 80 10.76 3.67 10.09
N LEU A 81 11.99 3.85 10.60
CA LEU A 81 13.12 2.98 10.31
C LEU A 81 12.88 1.57 10.83
N ARG A 82 12.32 1.42 12.03
CA ARG A 82 11.95 0.10 12.55
C ARG A 82 10.97 -0.61 11.61
N LEU A 83 9.94 0.08 11.13
CA LEU A 83 8.97 -0.49 10.20
C LEU A 83 9.61 -0.86 8.86
N LEU A 84 10.50 -0.02 8.34
CA LEU A 84 11.25 -0.29 7.10
C LEU A 84 12.01 -1.61 7.17
N TYR A 85 12.72 -1.88 8.27
CA TYR A 85 13.45 -3.15 8.44
C TYR A 85 12.50 -4.34 8.59
N LEU A 86 11.36 -4.19 9.27
CA LEU A 86 10.34 -5.25 9.36
C LEU A 86 9.72 -5.59 8.00
N LEU A 87 9.62 -4.62 7.09
CA LEU A 87 9.12 -4.83 5.73
C LEU A 87 10.14 -5.55 4.83
N ASP A 88 11.43 -5.32 5.05
CA ASP A 88 12.51 -5.89 4.24
C ASP A 88 12.93 -7.30 4.70
N GLU A 89 12.56 -7.71 5.93
CA GLU A 89 12.82 -9.05 6.42
C GLU A 89 12.10 -10.12 5.57
N LEU A 90 12.87 -10.80 4.73
CA LEU A 90 12.41 -11.90 3.89
C LEU A 90 12.24 -13.17 4.75
N ASN A 91 11.04 -13.35 5.27
CA ASN A 91 10.62 -14.61 5.90
C ASN A 91 10.62 -15.76 4.88
N ASN A 92 10.90 -16.98 5.34
CA ASN A 92 10.80 -18.22 4.54
C ASN A 92 9.37 -18.38 4.00
N PRO A 93 9.10 -18.08 2.71
CA PRO A 93 7.75 -18.11 2.17
C PRO A 93 7.35 -19.54 1.84
N LEU A 94 6.06 -19.84 2.01
CA LEU A 94 5.51 -21.15 1.67
C LEU A 94 5.09 -21.25 0.21
N ILE A 95 4.77 -20.10 -0.40
CA ILE A 95 4.24 -20.00 -1.76
C ILE A 95 4.90 -18.82 -2.45
N THR A 96 5.29 -19.03 -3.70
CA THR A 96 5.74 -18.00 -4.63
C THR A 96 4.68 -17.76 -5.70
N LEU A 97 4.25 -16.52 -5.84
CA LEU A 97 3.40 -16.04 -6.92
C LEU A 97 4.21 -15.11 -7.80
N LYS A 98 4.22 -15.31 -9.12
CA LYS A 98 4.77 -14.34 -10.06
C LYS A 98 3.62 -13.55 -10.69
N SER A 99 3.75 -12.24 -10.75
CA SER A 99 2.81 -11.32 -11.39
C SER A 99 3.53 -10.55 -12.48
N ILE A 100 2.94 -10.53 -13.67
CA ILE A 100 3.49 -9.87 -14.85
C ILE A 100 2.46 -8.84 -15.35
N GLY A 101 2.88 -7.58 -15.42
CA GLY A 101 2.08 -6.52 -16.01
C GLY A 101 2.16 -6.51 -17.54
N HIS A 102 1.01 -6.34 -18.18
CA HIS A 102 0.84 -6.15 -19.62
C HIS A 102 -0.12 -4.98 -19.89
N GLN A 103 -0.11 -4.41 -21.09
CA GLN A 103 -1.08 -3.44 -21.58
C GLN A 103 -2.35 -4.17 -22.07
N TRP A 104 -3.48 -4.19 -21.35
CA TRP A 104 -3.76 -3.66 -20.02
C TRP A 104 -4.47 -4.73 -19.19
N TYR A 105 -3.67 -5.64 -18.65
CA TYR A 105 -4.10 -6.77 -17.82
C TYR A 105 -2.91 -7.30 -17.01
N TRP A 106 -3.18 -8.22 -16.10
CA TRP A 106 -2.13 -8.90 -15.33
C TRP A 106 -2.14 -10.39 -15.64
N SER A 107 -0.97 -11.00 -15.81
CA SER A 107 -0.83 -12.45 -15.81
C SER A 107 -0.17 -12.93 -14.52
N TYR A 108 -0.58 -14.12 -14.08
CA TYR A 108 -0.12 -14.72 -12.83
C TYR A 108 0.40 -16.13 -13.07
N GLU A 109 1.54 -16.45 -12.47
CA GLU A 109 2.15 -17.78 -12.54
C GLU A 109 2.36 -18.33 -11.12
N TYR A 110 1.91 -19.56 -10.89
CA TYR A 110 2.15 -20.34 -9.69
C TYR A 110 3.15 -21.46 -10.02
N SER A 111 4.43 -21.08 -10.18
CA SER A 111 5.50 -21.99 -10.60
C SER A 111 5.76 -23.14 -9.62
N ASP A 112 5.41 -22.95 -8.34
CA ASP A 112 5.60 -23.98 -7.31
C ASP A 112 4.63 -25.16 -7.47
N PHE A 113 3.53 -24.98 -8.23
CA PHE A 113 2.45 -25.96 -8.36
C PHE A 113 2.06 -26.14 -9.83
N ASN A 114 2.53 -27.21 -10.48
CA ASN A 114 2.15 -27.63 -11.83
C ASN A 114 2.20 -26.55 -12.94
N ASN A 115 2.97 -25.46 -12.75
CA ASN A 115 3.03 -24.31 -13.66
C ASN A 115 1.63 -23.79 -14.06
N ILE A 116 0.78 -23.54 -13.06
CA ILE A 116 -0.51 -22.88 -13.29
C ILE A 116 -0.24 -21.44 -13.74
N GLU A 117 -0.80 -21.05 -14.89
CA GLU A 117 -0.67 -19.72 -15.48
C GLU A 117 -2.03 -19.24 -15.98
N PHE A 118 -2.38 -17.98 -15.70
CA PHE A 118 -3.59 -17.37 -16.25
C PHE A 118 -3.49 -15.85 -16.35
N ASP A 119 -4.31 -15.30 -17.24
CA ASP A 119 -4.52 -13.87 -17.39
C ASP A 119 -5.73 -13.40 -16.59
N SER A 120 -5.66 -12.16 -16.10
CA SER A 120 -6.68 -11.49 -15.30
C SER A 120 -7.04 -10.16 -15.95
N TYR A 121 -8.23 -10.12 -16.55
CA TYR A 121 -8.81 -8.96 -17.20
C TYR A 121 -9.94 -8.38 -16.37
N MET A 122 -10.16 -7.06 -16.50
CA MET A 122 -11.32 -6.40 -15.92
C MET A 122 -12.61 -6.95 -16.54
N THR A 123 -13.58 -7.31 -15.68
CA THR A 123 -14.90 -7.75 -16.15
C THR A 123 -15.69 -6.59 -16.79
N GLN A 124 -16.48 -6.93 -17.82
CA GLN A 124 -17.40 -6.00 -18.45
C GLN A 124 -18.64 -5.76 -17.55
N PHE A 125 -19.29 -4.61 -17.75
CA PHE A 125 -20.34 -4.08 -16.87
C PHE A 125 -21.69 -4.82 -16.93
N ASP A 126 -21.77 -5.97 -17.60
CA ASP A 126 -23.05 -6.60 -17.91
C ASP A 126 -23.70 -7.27 -16.68
N ASN A 127 -22.94 -7.51 -15.61
CA ASN A 127 -23.44 -8.13 -14.39
C ASN A 127 -23.68 -7.12 -13.25
N ASN A 128 -24.94 -6.99 -12.84
CA ASN A 128 -25.40 -6.07 -11.78
C ASN A 128 -24.77 -6.29 -10.38
N ASN A 129 -24.07 -7.40 -10.15
CA ASN A 129 -23.50 -7.74 -8.84
C ASN A 129 -21.99 -7.43 -8.70
N ASN A 130 -21.35 -6.95 -9.77
CA ASN A 130 -19.91 -6.71 -9.78
C ASN A 130 -19.58 -5.25 -9.44
N PHE A 131 -18.42 -5.04 -8.82
CA PHE A 131 -17.86 -3.72 -8.58
C PHE A 131 -17.27 -3.15 -9.87
N ARG A 132 -17.84 -2.04 -10.31
CA ARG A 132 -17.37 -1.26 -11.46
C ARG A 132 -15.87 -0.98 -11.36
N LEU A 133 -15.09 -1.37 -12.38
CA LEU A 133 -13.64 -1.18 -12.51
C LEU A 133 -12.74 -1.99 -11.56
N LEU A 134 -13.31 -2.84 -10.71
CA LEU A 134 -12.54 -3.58 -9.70
C LEU A 134 -12.58 -5.08 -9.89
N ASP A 135 -13.70 -5.64 -10.35
CA ASP A 135 -13.81 -7.08 -10.56
C ASP A 135 -13.06 -7.53 -11.82
N VAL A 136 -12.43 -8.70 -11.69
CA VAL A 136 -11.69 -9.40 -12.74
C VAL A 136 -12.34 -10.75 -13.05
N ASP A 137 -12.07 -11.28 -14.23
CA ASP A 137 -12.51 -12.61 -14.66
C ASP A 137 -11.87 -13.73 -13.82
N ASN A 138 -10.55 -13.70 -13.67
CA ASN A 138 -9.75 -14.64 -12.91
C ASN A 138 -9.09 -13.94 -11.73
N ARG A 139 -9.45 -14.36 -10.52
CA ARG A 139 -8.90 -13.83 -9.27
C ARG A 139 -7.66 -14.62 -8.86
N ILE A 140 -6.73 -13.94 -8.20
CA ILE A 140 -5.58 -14.57 -7.55
C ILE A 140 -6.09 -15.29 -6.31
N ILE A 141 -5.98 -16.61 -6.23
CA ILE A 141 -6.38 -17.36 -5.03
C ILE A 141 -5.13 -17.61 -4.18
N LEU A 142 -5.17 -17.23 -2.90
CA LEU A 142 -4.06 -17.37 -1.96
C LEU A 142 -4.55 -17.89 -0.61
N PRO A 143 -3.77 -18.70 0.12
CA PRO A 143 -4.17 -19.14 1.44
C PRO A 143 -3.92 -18.06 2.50
N MET A 144 -4.91 -17.87 3.36
CA MET A 144 -4.74 -17.06 4.58
C MET A 144 -3.77 -17.73 5.56
N ASN A 145 -3.19 -16.94 6.45
CA ASN A 145 -2.28 -17.36 7.51
C ASN A 145 -0.96 -18.01 7.05
N ASN A 146 -0.54 -17.73 5.82
CA ASN A 146 0.70 -18.23 5.24
C ASN A 146 1.54 -17.05 4.74
N GLN A 147 2.88 -17.17 4.85
CA GLN A 147 3.79 -16.21 4.24
C GLN A 147 3.86 -16.46 2.73
N ILE A 148 3.54 -15.43 1.95
CA ILE A 148 3.52 -15.48 0.49
C ILE A 148 4.62 -14.55 -0.03
N ARG A 149 5.44 -15.06 -0.94
CA ARG A 149 6.38 -14.25 -1.73
C ARG A 149 5.70 -13.92 -3.05
N ILE A 150 5.73 -12.65 -3.43
CA ILE A 150 5.33 -12.22 -4.77
C ILE A 150 6.54 -11.68 -5.53
N LEU A 151 6.68 -12.15 -6.77
CA LEU A 151 7.67 -11.69 -7.74
C LEU A 151 6.93 -10.85 -8.79
N ILE A 152 7.38 -9.62 -9.01
CA ILE A 152 6.64 -8.63 -9.80
C ILE A 152 7.55 -8.12 -10.91
N THR A 153 7.06 -8.20 -12.15
CA THR A 153 7.76 -7.72 -13.35
C THR A 153 6.74 -7.29 -14.40
N ALA A 154 7.20 -6.80 -15.54
CA ALA A 154 6.34 -6.43 -16.67
C ALA A 154 6.92 -6.97 -17.98
N ALA A 155 6.04 -7.24 -18.94
CA ALA A 155 6.44 -7.70 -20.27
C ALA A 155 6.63 -6.54 -21.28
N ASP A 156 6.05 -5.37 -21.01
CA ASP A 156 6.02 -4.25 -21.95
C ASP A 156 6.51 -2.92 -21.37
N VAL A 157 5.66 -2.16 -20.68
CA VAL A 157 5.95 -0.87 -20.05
C VAL A 157 5.99 -1.02 -18.54
N ILE A 158 6.28 0.07 -17.84
CA ILE A 158 6.19 0.09 -16.37
C ILE A 158 4.73 0.01 -15.92
N HIS A 159 4.48 -0.82 -14.91
CA HIS A 159 3.22 -0.90 -14.17
C HIS A 159 3.54 -0.89 -12.67
N SER A 160 2.53 -0.95 -11.80
CA SER A 160 2.77 -1.11 -10.36
C SER A 160 1.66 -1.94 -9.74
N TRP A 161 2.05 -3.06 -9.15
CA TRP A 161 1.15 -4.02 -8.53
C TRP A 161 0.87 -3.58 -7.09
N THR A 162 -0.41 -3.36 -6.76
CA THR A 162 -0.79 -2.75 -5.49
C THR A 162 -2.04 -3.37 -4.91
N ILE A 163 -2.01 -3.73 -3.62
CA ILE A 163 -3.19 -4.09 -2.82
C ILE A 163 -3.17 -3.23 -1.53
N PRO A 164 -3.96 -2.14 -1.47
CA PRO A 164 -3.88 -1.18 -0.36
C PRO A 164 -4.17 -1.79 1.02
N SER A 165 -5.11 -2.73 1.12
CA SER A 165 -5.45 -3.36 2.40
C SER A 165 -4.33 -4.25 2.95
N LEU A 166 -3.42 -4.72 2.10
CA LEU A 166 -2.23 -5.49 2.49
C LEU A 166 -1.03 -4.58 2.77
N GLY A 167 -1.09 -3.30 2.41
CA GLY A 167 0.04 -2.38 2.51
C GLY A 167 1.15 -2.67 1.50
N VAL A 168 0.82 -3.33 0.37
CA VAL A 168 1.81 -3.71 -0.64
C VAL A 168 1.60 -2.86 -1.89
N LYS A 169 2.67 -2.20 -2.33
CA LYS A 169 2.80 -1.53 -3.63
C LYS A 169 4.23 -1.75 -4.12
N VAL A 170 4.38 -2.37 -5.28
CA VAL A 170 5.69 -2.62 -5.89
C VAL A 170 5.60 -2.47 -7.40
N ASP A 171 6.57 -1.76 -7.96
CA ASP A 171 6.61 -1.50 -9.38
C ASP A 171 6.98 -2.76 -10.18
N ALA A 172 6.35 -2.89 -11.33
CA ALA A 172 6.58 -3.93 -12.31
C ALA A 172 7.38 -3.31 -13.46
N ASN A 173 8.68 -3.60 -13.49
CA ASN A 173 9.60 -3.00 -14.44
C ASN A 173 10.06 -4.06 -15.45
N PRO A 174 9.99 -3.79 -16.76
CA PRO A 174 10.52 -4.69 -17.77
C PRO A 174 12.01 -4.98 -17.54
N GLY A 175 12.39 -6.26 -17.59
CA GLY A 175 13.78 -6.69 -17.37
C GLY A 175 14.25 -6.69 -15.91
N ARG A 176 13.38 -6.40 -14.94
CA ARG A 176 13.67 -6.51 -13.50
C ARG A 176 12.59 -7.32 -12.80
N LEU A 177 13.02 -8.22 -11.91
CA LEU A 177 12.13 -9.03 -11.09
C LEU A 177 12.21 -8.51 -9.66
N ASN A 178 11.22 -7.71 -9.27
CA ASN A 178 11.10 -7.20 -7.91
C ASN A 178 10.47 -8.27 -7.02
N GLN A 179 10.88 -8.31 -5.75
CA GLN A 179 10.35 -9.26 -4.78
C GLN A 179 9.82 -8.51 -3.58
N THR A 180 8.67 -8.95 -3.07
CA THR A 180 8.19 -8.59 -1.74
C THR A 180 7.50 -9.78 -1.10
N SER A 181 7.27 -9.72 0.21
CA SER A 181 6.56 -10.76 0.93
C SER A 181 5.44 -10.14 1.76
N PHE A 182 4.34 -10.87 1.88
CA PHE A 182 3.20 -10.43 2.66
C PHE A 182 2.49 -11.63 3.30
N PHE A 183 1.63 -11.29 4.27
CA PHE A 183 0.84 -12.23 5.03
C PHE A 183 -0.61 -11.76 5.08
N ILE A 184 -1.57 -12.66 4.89
CA ILE A 184 -2.99 -12.35 4.91
C ILE A 184 -3.63 -12.94 6.18
N ASN A 185 -4.16 -12.08 7.07
CA ASN A 185 -4.68 -12.47 8.39
C ASN A 185 -6.10 -13.08 8.37
N ARG A 186 -6.87 -12.86 7.30
CA ARG A 186 -8.30 -13.21 7.27
C ARG A 186 -8.76 -13.63 5.87
N PRO A 187 -9.81 -14.45 5.76
CA PRO A 187 -10.40 -14.78 4.47
C PRO A 187 -11.15 -13.58 3.90
N GLY A 188 -11.32 -13.53 2.58
CA GLY A 188 -12.08 -12.49 1.90
C GLY A 188 -11.51 -12.10 0.54
N ILE A 189 -12.13 -11.09 -0.07
CA ILE A 189 -11.71 -10.55 -1.38
C ILE A 189 -11.07 -9.18 -1.16
N PHE A 190 -9.86 -9.01 -1.67
CA PHE A 190 -9.06 -7.79 -1.57
C PHE A 190 -8.80 -7.23 -2.95
N PHE A 191 -9.01 -5.93 -3.09
CA PHE A 191 -8.98 -5.23 -4.36
C PHE A 191 -7.80 -4.28 -4.43
N GLY A 192 -7.26 -4.13 -5.63
CA GLY A 192 -6.16 -3.25 -5.98
C GLY A 192 -6.30 -2.75 -7.41
N GLN A 193 -5.45 -1.79 -7.77
CA GLN A 193 -5.38 -1.23 -9.12
C GLN A 193 -3.93 -0.95 -9.49
N CYS A 194 -3.65 -0.91 -10.78
CA CYS A 194 -2.35 -0.45 -11.27
C CYS A 194 -2.06 0.96 -10.75
N SER A 195 -0.87 1.16 -10.18
CA SER A 195 -0.48 2.40 -9.49
C SER A 195 0.68 3.13 -10.18
N GLU A 196 0.95 2.82 -11.45
CA GLU A 196 1.94 3.48 -12.32
C GLU A 196 1.36 3.66 -13.72
N ILE A 197 1.59 4.82 -14.35
CA ILE A 197 0.96 5.19 -15.61
C ILE A 197 1.45 4.29 -16.76
N CYS A 198 0.54 3.52 -17.36
CA CYS A 198 0.89 2.49 -18.37
C CYS A 198 0.14 2.62 -19.71
N GLY A 199 -0.51 3.77 -19.98
CA GLY A 199 -1.15 4.08 -21.27
C GLY A 199 -2.68 4.22 -21.19
N ALA A 200 -3.36 4.03 -22.32
CA ALA A 200 -4.77 4.37 -22.51
C ALA A 200 -5.72 3.72 -21.49
N ASN A 201 -5.50 2.44 -21.17
CA ASN A 201 -6.35 1.72 -20.22
C ASN A 201 -5.71 1.52 -18.83
N HIS A 202 -4.83 2.45 -18.42
CA HIS A 202 -4.21 2.43 -17.10
C HIS A 202 -5.22 2.24 -15.94
N SER A 203 -6.39 2.86 -16.04
CA SER A 203 -7.45 2.75 -15.03
C SER A 203 -8.28 1.47 -15.07
N PHE A 204 -8.04 0.57 -16.03
CA PHE A 204 -8.90 -0.58 -16.35
C PHE A 204 -8.18 -1.94 -16.22
N MET A 205 -7.14 -2.01 -15.40
CA MET A 205 -6.41 -3.26 -15.09
C MET A 205 -6.33 -3.48 -13.57
N PRO A 206 -7.46 -3.81 -12.92
CA PRO A 206 -7.52 -4.04 -11.48
C PRO A 206 -6.85 -5.35 -11.09
N ILE A 207 -6.64 -5.50 -9.79
CA ILE A 207 -6.03 -6.68 -9.16
C ILE A 207 -7.00 -7.17 -8.09
N VAL A 208 -7.29 -8.47 -8.08
CA VAL A 208 -8.16 -9.07 -7.07
C VAL A 208 -7.52 -10.30 -6.47
N ILE A 209 -7.38 -10.30 -5.15
CA ILE A 209 -6.97 -11.46 -4.35
C ILE A 209 -8.17 -12.03 -3.63
N GLU A 210 -8.37 -13.33 -3.76
CA GLU A 210 -9.26 -14.11 -2.93
C GLU A 210 -8.45 -14.92 -1.91
N SER A 211 -8.59 -14.56 -0.65
CA SER A 211 -7.95 -15.23 0.47
C SER A 211 -8.85 -16.34 1.02
N VAL A 212 -8.37 -17.58 0.94
CA VAL A 212 -9.12 -18.79 1.30
C VAL A 212 -8.40 -19.60 2.37
N SER A 213 -9.07 -20.62 2.92
CA SER A 213 -8.37 -21.57 3.79
C SER A 213 -7.38 -22.43 3.00
N ILE A 214 -6.31 -22.90 3.64
CA ILE A 214 -5.31 -23.76 2.99
C ILE A 214 -5.91 -25.01 2.34
N LYS A 215 -6.96 -25.58 2.93
CA LYS A 215 -7.68 -26.74 2.37
C LYS A 215 -8.34 -26.41 1.03
N ASN A 216 -9.01 -25.26 0.95
CA ASN A 216 -9.65 -24.81 -0.28
C ASN A 216 -8.60 -24.44 -1.33
N PHE A 217 -7.50 -23.82 -0.92
CA PHE A 217 -6.38 -23.52 -1.82
C PHE A 217 -5.79 -24.79 -2.45
N ILE A 218 -5.51 -25.82 -1.65
CA ILE A 218 -5.00 -27.11 -2.16
C ILE A 218 -6.02 -27.77 -3.10
N ASN A 219 -7.30 -27.75 -2.75
CA ASN A 219 -8.35 -28.28 -3.62
C ASN A 219 -8.44 -27.51 -4.94
N TRP A 220 -8.30 -26.19 -4.90
CA TRP A 220 -8.29 -25.35 -6.10
C TRP A 220 -7.09 -25.68 -6.99
N ILE A 221 -5.87 -25.76 -6.44
CA ILE A 221 -4.67 -26.15 -7.19
C ILE A 221 -4.86 -27.52 -7.87
N ASN A 222 -5.32 -28.52 -7.12
CA ASN A 222 -5.44 -29.89 -7.65
C ASN A 222 -6.50 -30.02 -8.74
N ASN A 223 -7.52 -29.16 -8.73
CA ASN A 223 -8.59 -29.14 -9.71
C ASN A 223 -8.36 -28.11 -10.81
N TYR A 224 -7.24 -27.37 -10.78
CA TYR A 224 -6.91 -26.41 -11.81
C TYR A 224 -6.53 -27.18 -13.08
N SER A 225 -7.36 -27.05 -14.11
CA SER A 225 -7.23 -27.73 -15.39
C SER A 225 -6.65 -26.81 -16.46
#